data_AF-A0A2R8C7B7-F1
#
_entry.id   AF-A0A2R8C7B7-F1
#
_cell.length_a   1.000
_cell.length_b   1.000
_cell.length_c   1.000
_cell.angle_alpha   90.00
_cell.angle_beta   90.00
_cell.angle_gamma   90.00
#
_symmetry.space_group_name_H-M   'P 1'
#
loop_
_entity.id
_entity.type
_entity.pdbx_description
1 polymer ?
#
loop_
_entity_poly.entity_id
_entity_poly.type
_entity_poly.pdbx_seq_one_letter_code
_entity_poly.pdbx_strand_id
1 'polypeptide(L)'
;MKVSALLGVTTLIASLGAFSSQGSAQMLKDIVDAAPKEDPAPMPHINQDDPSKMNIKQDKSTNIWRDLREGTGSRGEAGPIDIQRYQLQMEPVGIQTFFKLPVALRPEDLVAGEVDVAIFGAPTGALPHSAGNMWAPAEIRTTRDYGGYGDPKFPLSWVEYETLLAPFTVLNAVDYGDAGMNAYNQSHTLEEIRRMTREIAAVGAIPFIVGGDHSVPNGTYRGIVDVYGRNNVAFVHFDVHLDRGQGKFGAYYHSGSFMTMAVEEGLVDGSNVIQYGMSTPVFGEGDWDQVLAEGGKVYHIHEIRRDGVEETFDKIYEDLKDIDLVYVSFDIDTFDMSYAPGTGSSSPIGSHPEDLFPMLREFAATKTIVGVDFVEFNPFYDNKGQQTARLVRRTMFQFLTGIAMKKAGMEPDFVHPRISGKP
;
A
#
# COMPACT_ATOMS: atom_id res chain seq x y z
N MET A 1 -38.12 1.38 48.47
CA MET A 1 -38.27 0.33 49.51
C MET A 1 -38.41 -1.02 48.82
N LYS A 2 -37.47 -1.94 49.14
CA LYS A 2 -37.49 -3.42 49.00
C LYS A 2 -37.49 -4.08 47.60
N VAL A 3 -36.27 -4.42 47.16
CA VAL A 3 -35.74 -5.79 46.93
C VAL A 3 -36.77 -6.90 46.64
N SER A 4 -36.72 -7.48 45.43
CA SER A 4 -36.66 -8.94 45.17
C SER A 4 -36.94 -9.29 43.70
N ALA A 5 -35.88 -9.47 42.90
CA ALA A 5 -35.93 -10.27 41.67
C ALA A 5 -34.52 -10.70 41.22
N LEU A 6 -33.62 -10.92 42.19
CA LEU A 6 -32.26 -11.41 41.97
C LEU A 6 -32.17 -12.84 42.53
N LEU A 7 -32.95 -13.78 41.96
CA LEU A 7 -32.97 -15.17 42.43
C LEU A 7 -33.32 -16.21 41.35
N GLY A 8 -33.22 -15.86 40.07
CA GLY A 8 -33.52 -16.79 38.96
C GLY A 8 -32.30 -17.38 38.24
N VAL A 9 -31.10 -16.80 38.38
CA VAL A 9 -29.95 -17.12 37.50
C VAL A 9 -28.94 -18.08 38.16
N THR A 10 -28.97 -18.25 39.48
CA THR A 10 -27.95 -19.02 40.20
C THR A 10 -28.21 -20.53 40.28
N THR A 11 -29.36 -21.03 39.82
CA THR A 11 -29.72 -22.45 39.98
C THR A 11 -29.53 -23.30 38.72
N LEU A 12 -29.12 -22.71 37.59
CA LEU A 12 -28.90 -23.47 36.33
C LEU A 12 -27.44 -23.87 36.06
N ILE A 13 -26.53 -23.66 37.02
CA ILE A 13 -25.09 -23.92 36.85
C ILE A 13 -24.64 -25.28 37.44
N ALA A 14 -25.51 -26.01 38.15
CA ALA A 14 -25.08 -27.17 38.94
C ALA A 14 -25.25 -28.56 38.27
N SER A 15 -25.58 -28.68 36.99
CA SER A 15 -25.81 -30.01 36.39
C SER A 15 -25.44 -30.15 34.91
N LEU A 16 -24.24 -29.74 34.51
CA LEU A 16 -23.72 -30.02 33.16
C LEU A 16 -22.36 -30.73 33.26
N GLY A 17 -22.44 -32.04 33.47
CA GLY A 17 -21.33 -32.96 33.25
C GLY A 17 -21.07 -33.13 31.76
N ALA A 18 -19.79 -33.09 31.38
CA ALA A 18 -19.20 -33.51 30.11
C ALA A 18 -19.92 -33.05 28.82
N PHE A 19 -19.62 -31.82 28.37
CA PHE A 19 -19.94 -31.40 27.01
C PHE A 19 -18.99 -32.04 26.00
N SER A 20 -19.54 -32.89 25.13
CA SER A 20 -18.94 -33.16 23.82
C SER A 20 -19.13 -31.94 22.91
N SER A 21 -18.26 -31.75 21.92
CA SER A 21 -18.33 -30.62 20.95
C SER A 21 -19.66 -30.56 20.17
N GLN A 22 -20.40 -31.67 20.10
CA GLN A 22 -21.75 -31.70 19.53
C GLN A 22 -22.81 -31.08 20.46
N GLY A 23 -22.65 -31.19 21.77
CA GLY A 23 -23.60 -30.64 22.75
C GLY A 23 -23.59 -29.11 22.81
N SER A 24 -22.43 -28.48 22.64
CA SER A 24 -22.30 -27.01 22.63
C SER A 24 -22.88 -26.38 21.37
N ALA A 25 -22.73 -27.02 20.21
CA ALA A 25 -23.33 -26.57 18.95
C ALA A 25 -24.86 -26.65 18.98
N GLN A 26 -25.42 -27.73 19.53
CA GLN A 26 -26.87 -27.87 19.69
C GLN A 26 -27.42 -26.86 20.71
N MET A 27 -26.74 -26.66 21.84
CA MET A 27 -27.12 -25.67 22.83
C MET A 27 -27.13 -24.24 22.26
N LEU A 28 -26.13 -23.87 21.46
CA LEU A 28 -26.10 -22.57 20.77
C LEU A 28 -27.27 -22.43 19.79
N LYS A 29 -27.60 -23.51 19.07
CA LYS A 29 -28.74 -23.54 18.16
C LYS A 29 -30.07 -23.37 18.90
N ASP A 30 -30.24 -24.06 20.02
CA ASP A 30 -31.44 -23.97 20.86
C ASP A 30 -31.58 -22.57 21.49
N ILE A 31 -30.46 -21.93 21.88
CA ILE A 31 -30.44 -20.54 22.36
C ILE A 31 -30.84 -19.56 21.25
N VAL A 32 -30.36 -19.76 20.02
CA VAL A 32 -30.72 -18.93 18.87
C VAL A 32 -32.19 -19.13 18.50
N ASP A 33 -32.68 -20.37 18.54
CA ASP A 33 -34.07 -20.71 18.23
C ASP A 33 -35.05 -20.19 19.30
N ALA A 34 -34.59 -20.09 20.56
CA ALA A 34 -35.33 -19.55 21.70
C ALA A 34 -35.15 -18.04 21.90
N ALA A 35 -34.24 -17.39 21.16
CA ALA A 35 -34.09 -15.95 21.20
C ALA A 35 -35.42 -15.28 20.80
N PRO A 36 -35.83 -14.18 21.47
CA PRO A 36 -37.00 -13.43 21.05
C PRO A 36 -36.89 -13.11 19.56
N LYS A 37 -37.85 -13.58 18.77
CA LYS A 37 -37.91 -13.32 17.32
C LYS A 37 -38.47 -11.92 17.00
N GLU A 38 -38.82 -11.16 18.03
CA GLU A 38 -39.17 -9.76 17.92
C GLU A 38 -37.88 -8.94 17.98
N ASP A 39 -37.72 -8.02 17.02
CA ASP A 39 -36.59 -7.10 17.01
C ASP A 39 -36.55 -6.32 18.35
N PRO A 40 -35.36 -6.12 18.94
CA PRO A 40 -35.23 -5.26 20.11
C PRO A 40 -35.84 -3.89 19.80
N ALA A 41 -36.56 -3.32 20.78
CA ALA A 41 -37.21 -2.02 20.61
C ALA A 41 -36.21 -1.02 19.99
N PRO A 42 -36.57 -0.34 18.88
CA PRO A 42 -35.64 0.50 18.16
C PRO A 42 -35.10 1.61 19.06
N MET A 43 -33.80 1.90 18.90
CA MET A 43 -33.13 2.99 19.61
C MET A 43 -33.91 4.30 19.43
N PRO A 44 -34.07 5.13 20.48
CA PRO A 44 -35.06 6.22 20.54
C PRO A 44 -34.87 7.37 19.52
N HIS A 45 -33.82 7.33 18.70
CA HIS A 45 -33.51 8.30 17.63
C HIS A 45 -33.72 7.73 16.22
N ILE A 46 -34.22 6.50 16.11
CA ILE A 46 -34.60 5.84 14.86
C ILE A 46 -36.10 6.11 14.62
N ASN A 47 -36.48 6.49 13.41
CA ASN A 47 -37.89 6.64 13.05
C ASN A 47 -38.60 5.28 13.24
N GLN A 48 -39.59 5.25 14.11
CA GLN A 48 -40.28 4.01 14.51
C GLN A 48 -41.10 3.38 13.37
N ASP A 49 -41.53 4.21 12.40
CA ASP A 49 -42.28 3.74 11.24
C ASP A 49 -41.37 3.27 10.11
N ASP A 50 -40.09 3.68 10.11
CA ASP A 50 -39.11 3.29 9.11
C ASP A 50 -37.66 3.40 9.64
N PRO A 51 -37.10 2.30 10.18
CA PRO A 51 -35.78 2.30 10.79
C PRO A 51 -34.62 2.46 9.80
N SER A 52 -34.90 2.57 8.50
CA SER A 52 -33.91 2.92 7.46
C SER A 52 -33.68 4.43 7.33
N LYS A 53 -34.59 5.27 7.85
CA LYS A 53 -34.57 6.72 7.64
C LYS A 53 -33.93 7.45 8.82
N MET A 54 -32.71 7.93 8.63
CA MET A 54 -32.15 9.00 9.47
C MET A 54 -32.81 10.35 9.13
N ASN A 55 -33.02 11.20 10.13
CA ASN A 55 -33.66 12.51 10.00
C ASN A 55 -32.72 13.58 9.40
N ILE A 56 -32.03 13.25 8.29
CA ILE A 56 -31.10 14.13 7.56
C ILE A 56 -31.44 14.06 6.07
N LYS A 57 -31.29 15.16 5.33
CA LYS A 57 -31.57 15.30 3.89
C LYS A 57 -30.65 14.44 2.99
N GLN A 58 -30.63 13.13 3.15
CA GLN A 58 -30.18 12.16 2.15
C GLN A 58 -31.43 11.53 1.50
N ASP A 59 -31.30 10.97 0.30
CA ASP A 59 -32.39 10.22 -0.35
C ASP A 59 -32.99 9.25 0.68
N LYS A 60 -34.30 9.40 0.92
CA LYS A 60 -35.00 8.70 2.00
C LYS A 60 -35.14 7.19 1.76
N SER A 61 -34.66 6.68 0.64
CA SER A 61 -34.81 5.27 0.24
C SER A 61 -33.56 4.41 0.44
N THR A 62 -32.40 5.02 0.74
CA THR A 62 -31.10 4.31 0.81
C THR A 62 -30.51 4.42 2.21
N ASN A 63 -30.22 3.28 2.83
CA ASN A 63 -29.54 3.22 4.12
C ASN A 63 -28.08 2.82 3.90
N ILE A 64 -27.28 3.74 3.39
CA ILE A 64 -25.92 3.52 2.87
C ILE A 64 -24.94 2.79 3.82
N TRP A 65 -25.19 2.78 5.13
CA TRP A 65 -24.36 2.09 6.13
C TRP A 65 -24.92 0.73 6.59
N ARG A 66 -26.14 0.38 6.18
CA ARG A 66 -26.78 -0.94 6.42
C ARG A 66 -27.07 -1.71 5.13
N ASP A 67 -27.17 -1.02 4.01
CA ASP A 67 -27.43 -1.64 2.73
C ASP A 67 -26.27 -2.57 2.41
N LEU A 68 -26.61 -3.85 2.28
CA LEU A 68 -25.66 -4.86 1.88
C LEU A 68 -25.14 -4.47 0.49
N ARG A 69 -23.83 -4.62 0.31
CA ARG A 69 -23.26 -4.49 -1.02
C ARG A 69 -23.77 -5.65 -1.88
N GLU A 70 -24.15 -5.37 -3.12
CA GLU A 70 -24.34 -6.47 -4.09
C GLU A 70 -22.99 -7.18 -4.20
N GLY A 71 -22.96 -8.48 -3.92
CA GLY A 71 -21.71 -9.25 -3.93
C GLY A 71 -21.10 -9.21 -5.33
N THR A 72 -19.82 -8.87 -5.42
CA THR A 72 -19.06 -9.01 -6.66
C THR A 72 -18.31 -10.33 -6.64
N GLY A 73 -18.53 -11.14 -7.66
CA GLY A 73 -17.92 -12.46 -7.79
C GLY A 73 -18.48 -13.52 -6.83
N SER A 74 -18.37 -14.78 -7.23
CA SER A 74 -18.58 -15.93 -6.37
C SER A 74 -17.34 -16.80 -6.41
N ARG A 75 -17.01 -17.48 -5.29
CA ARG A 75 -15.88 -18.41 -5.28
C ARG A 75 -16.18 -19.57 -6.23
N GLY A 76 -15.61 -19.50 -7.44
CA GLY A 76 -15.87 -20.42 -8.55
C GLY A 76 -15.73 -19.78 -9.93
N GLU A 77 -15.91 -18.47 -10.03
CA GLU A 77 -15.70 -17.68 -11.25
C GLU A 77 -14.38 -16.89 -11.16
N ALA A 78 -13.79 -16.57 -12.31
CA ALA A 78 -12.61 -15.71 -12.36
C ALA A 78 -13.02 -14.24 -12.19
N GLY A 79 -12.34 -13.52 -11.31
CA GLY A 79 -12.52 -12.07 -11.13
C GLY A 79 -12.29 -11.62 -9.68
N PRO A 80 -12.13 -10.31 -9.44
CA PRO A 80 -12.00 -9.77 -8.10
C PRO A 80 -13.27 -10.00 -7.27
N ILE A 81 -13.07 -10.26 -5.98
CA ILE A 81 -14.15 -10.51 -5.02
C ILE A 81 -14.16 -9.37 -4.01
N ASP A 82 -15.28 -8.65 -3.95
CA ASP A 82 -15.49 -7.71 -2.86
C ASP A 82 -15.95 -8.43 -1.60
N ILE A 83 -15.13 -8.34 -0.57
CA ILE A 83 -15.34 -8.99 0.72
C ILE A 83 -15.90 -8.03 1.79
N GLN A 84 -16.21 -6.79 1.41
CA GLN A 84 -16.83 -5.81 2.30
C GLN A 84 -18.35 -6.01 2.35
N ARG A 85 -18.89 -6.07 3.58
CA ARG A 85 -20.31 -6.38 3.81
C ARG A 85 -21.28 -5.26 3.40
N TYR A 86 -20.89 -4.01 3.59
CA TYR A 86 -21.77 -2.85 3.44
C TYR A 86 -21.19 -1.90 2.39
N GLN A 87 -22.06 -1.16 1.71
CA GLN A 87 -21.66 -0.20 0.67
C GLN A 87 -20.74 0.91 1.21
N LEU A 88 -21.11 1.50 2.35
CA LEU A 88 -20.28 2.46 3.06
C LEU A 88 -19.80 1.86 4.38
N GLN A 89 -18.48 1.87 4.57
CA GLN A 89 -17.87 1.48 5.85
C GLN A 89 -16.82 2.50 6.26
N MET A 90 -16.79 2.80 7.56
CA MET A 90 -15.67 3.54 8.12
C MET A 90 -14.44 2.63 8.18
N GLU A 91 -13.26 3.22 8.09
CA GLU A 91 -11.98 2.50 8.11
C GLU A 91 -11.83 1.39 9.18
N PRO A 92 -12.24 1.57 10.46
CA PRO A 92 -12.08 0.53 11.47
C PRO A 92 -13.00 -0.69 11.27
N VAL A 93 -13.98 -0.63 10.37
CA VAL A 93 -14.99 -1.68 10.15
C VAL A 93 -14.67 -2.45 8.86
N GLY A 94 -15.12 -3.70 8.80
CA GLY A 94 -14.94 -4.57 7.63
C GLY A 94 -13.62 -5.30 7.62
N ILE A 95 -13.39 -6.05 6.55
CA ILE A 95 -12.13 -6.78 6.37
C ILE A 95 -11.08 -5.77 5.92
N GLN A 96 -9.87 -5.87 6.48
CA GLN A 96 -8.80 -4.90 6.26
C GLN A 96 -7.98 -5.35 5.05
N THR A 97 -8.30 -4.81 3.88
CA THR A 97 -7.52 -4.90 2.64
C THR A 97 -6.91 -3.55 2.32
N PHE A 98 -5.89 -3.49 1.47
CA PHE A 98 -5.31 -2.23 1.02
C PHE A 98 -6.40 -1.33 0.45
N PHE A 99 -6.55 -0.12 1.00
CA PHE A 99 -7.60 0.84 0.63
C PHE A 99 -9.05 0.30 0.63
N LYS A 100 -9.32 -0.82 1.32
CA LYS A 100 -10.61 -1.54 1.24
C LYS A 100 -10.95 -2.04 -0.16
N LEU A 101 -9.95 -2.28 -1.00
CA LEU A 101 -10.12 -2.81 -2.35
C LEU A 101 -10.68 -4.24 -2.32
N PRO A 102 -11.36 -4.67 -3.40
CA PRO A 102 -11.64 -6.08 -3.66
C PRO A 102 -10.37 -6.92 -3.66
N VAL A 103 -10.53 -8.22 -3.42
CA VAL A 103 -9.43 -9.18 -3.40
C VAL A 103 -9.38 -9.96 -4.70
N ALA A 104 -8.19 -10.10 -5.28
CA ALA A 104 -7.91 -11.11 -6.30
C ALA A 104 -6.96 -12.15 -5.70
N LEU A 105 -7.12 -13.43 -6.05
CA LEU A 105 -6.34 -14.52 -5.44
C LEU A 105 -5.46 -15.24 -6.46
N ARG A 106 -5.72 -15.06 -7.75
CA ARG A 106 -5.06 -15.79 -8.85
C ARG A 106 -4.88 -14.87 -10.07
N PRO A 107 -3.93 -15.18 -10.98
CA PRO A 107 -3.72 -14.37 -12.18
C PRO A 107 -4.98 -14.26 -13.07
N GLU A 108 -5.80 -15.31 -13.16
CA GLU A 108 -7.06 -15.26 -13.91
C GLU A 108 -8.06 -14.24 -13.36
N ASP A 109 -8.00 -13.94 -12.06
CA ASP A 109 -8.85 -12.94 -11.43
C ASP A 109 -8.43 -11.52 -11.86
N LEU A 110 -7.13 -11.31 -12.07
CA LEU A 110 -6.59 -10.04 -12.58
C LEU A 110 -7.04 -9.79 -14.03
N VAL A 111 -6.95 -10.82 -14.87
CA VAL A 111 -7.38 -10.74 -16.29
C VAL A 111 -8.88 -10.49 -16.38
N ALA A 112 -9.70 -11.27 -15.67
CA ALA A 112 -11.15 -11.15 -15.71
C ALA A 112 -11.65 -9.82 -15.11
N GLY A 113 -10.92 -9.25 -14.16
CA GLY A 113 -11.21 -7.94 -13.58
C GLY A 113 -10.69 -6.75 -14.37
N GLU A 114 -10.01 -6.96 -15.50
CA GLU A 114 -9.29 -5.91 -16.25
C GLU A 114 -8.48 -5.02 -15.30
N VAL A 115 -7.72 -5.65 -14.39
CA VAL A 115 -7.03 -4.97 -13.30
C VAL A 115 -5.90 -4.10 -13.85
N ASP A 116 -5.89 -2.83 -13.47
CA ASP A 116 -4.82 -1.88 -13.77
C ASP A 116 -3.70 -1.96 -12.72
N VAL A 117 -4.07 -2.12 -11.44
CA VAL A 117 -3.12 -2.11 -10.32
C VAL A 117 -3.45 -3.25 -9.35
N ALA A 118 -2.44 -4.06 -9.01
CA ALA A 118 -2.57 -5.07 -7.97
C ALA A 118 -1.58 -4.77 -6.83
N ILE A 119 -2.11 -4.61 -5.61
CA ILE A 119 -1.31 -4.29 -4.43
C ILE A 119 -1.06 -5.57 -3.65
N PHE A 120 0.19 -5.92 -3.34
CA PHE A 120 0.50 -7.07 -2.48
C PHE A 120 1.59 -6.74 -1.44
N GLY A 121 1.59 -7.47 -0.33
CA GLY A 121 2.59 -7.29 0.73
C GLY A 121 3.84 -8.14 0.53
N ALA A 122 5.01 -7.58 0.82
CA ALA A 122 6.31 -8.26 0.81
C ALA A 122 6.91 -8.29 2.23
N PRO A 123 6.50 -9.21 3.11
CA PRO A 123 6.96 -9.22 4.50
C PRO A 123 8.39 -9.77 4.64
N THR A 124 9.40 -8.90 4.50
CA THR A 124 10.83 -9.19 4.78
C THR A 124 11.36 -8.37 5.96
N GLY A 125 12.54 -8.72 6.49
CA GLY A 125 13.16 -8.00 7.61
C GLY A 125 14.37 -8.77 8.14
N ALA A 126 15.53 -8.56 7.52
CA ALA A 126 16.73 -9.36 7.74
C ALA A 126 17.77 -8.70 8.66
N LEU A 127 17.73 -7.37 8.81
CA LEU A 127 18.63 -6.64 9.69
C LEU A 127 17.99 -6.42 11.08
N PRO A 128 18.79 -6.41 12.17
CA PRO A 128 18.27 -6.19 13.52
C PRO A 128 17.46 -4.90 13.71
N HIS A 129 17.83 -3.81 13.01
CA HIS A 129 17.07 -2.54 13.03
C HIS A 129 15.82 -2.58 12.13
N SER A 130 15.72 -3.57 11.22
CA SER A 130 14.57 -3.78 10.33
C SER A 130 13.60 -4.87 10.81
N ALA A 131 13.76 -5.38 12.03
CA ALA A 131 13.00 -6.53 12.53
C ALA A 131 11.47 -6.34 12.59
N GLY A 132 10.99 -5.09 12.48
CA GLY A 132 9.56 -4.78 12.43
C GLY A 132 8.99 -4.65 11.02
N ASN A 133 9.82 -4.53 9.98
CA ASN A 133 9.40 -4.23 8.62
C ASN A 133 8.48 -5.29 8.00
N MET A 134 8.62 -6.54 8.43
CA MET A 134 7.75 -7.64 8.01
C MET A 134 6.27 -7.41 8.38
N TRP A 135 5.98 -6.53 9.35
CA TRP A 135 4.64 -6.15 9.77
C TRP A 135 4.05 -4.99 8.97
N ALA A 136 4.86 -4.32 8.14
CA ALA A 136 4.44 -3.18 7.33
C ALA A 136 3.18 -3.46 6.48
N PRO A 137 3.07 -4.59 5.74
CA PRO A 137 1.88 -4.82 4.91
C PRO A 137 0.59 -4.84 5.74
N ALA A 138 0.61 -5.49 6.90
CA ALA A 138 -0.55 -5.57 7.79
C ALA A 138 -0.90 -4.21 8.41
N GLU A 139 0.11 -3.43 8.80
CA GLU A 139 -0.09 -2.10 9.38
C GLU A 139 -0.61 -1.09 8.34
N ILE A 140 -0.16 -1.17 7.09
CA ILE A 140 -0.67 -0.33 5.99
C ILE A 140 -2.13 -0.67 5.66
N ARG A 141 -2.52 -1.95 5.65
CA ARG A 141 -3.95 -2.35 5.50
C ARG A 141 -4.84 -1.81 6.62
N THR A 142 -4.29 -1.60 7.81
CA THR A 142 -5.02 -1.18 9.02
C THR A 142 -4.73 0.27 9.43
N THR A 143 -4.10 1.05 8.55
CA THR A 143 -3.78 2.46 8.80
C THR A 143 -5.05 3.27 9.04
N ARG A 144 -5.08 3.99 10.15
CA ARG A 144 -6.19 4.83 10.61
C ARG A 144 -6.02 6.23 10.02
N ASP A 145 -6.44 6.44 8.78
CA ASP A 145 -6.51 7.76 8.16
C ASP A 145 -7.89 8.42 8.42
N TYR A 146 -7.99 9.74 8.24
CA TYR A 146 -9.18 10.51 8.65
C TYR A 146 -10.40 10.29 7.74
N GLY A 147 -11.16 9.21 7.93
CA GLY A 147 -12.62 9.19 7.68
C GLY A 147 -13.06 8.92 6.22
N GLY A 148 -13.79 7.82 6.04
CA GLY A 148 -14.47 7.51 4.79
C GLY A 148 -15.65 8.45 4.55
N TYR A 149 -15.56 9.27 3.51
CA TYR A 149 -16.69 9.94 2.87
C TYR A 149 -16.37 10.13 1.37
N GLY A 150 -16.11 9.03 0.67
CA GLY A 150 -16.01 8.97 -0.80
C GLY A 150 -17.25 8.35 -1.47
N ASP A 151 -17.12 8.06 -2.77
CA ASP A 151 -18.12 7.38 -3.60
C ASP A 151 -18.60 6.05 -2.96
N PRO A 152 -19.90 5.69 -2.99
CA PRO A 152 -20.40 4.40 -2.47
C PRO A 152 -19.71 3.16 -3.06
N LYS A 153 -19.14 3.23 -4.28
CA LYS A 153 -18.35 2.16 -4.89
C LYS A 153 -16.93 2.07 -4.31
N PHE A 154 -16.38 3.17 -3.83
CA PHE A 154 -15.05 3.22 -3.23
C PHE A 154 -15.08 4.18 -2.04
N PRO A 155 -15.59 3.73 -0.88
CA PRO A 155 -15.85 4.59 0.27
C PRO A 155 -14.58 5.21 0.87
N LEU A 156 -13.40 4.65 0.54
CA LEU A 156 -12.08 5.19 0.86
C LEU A 156 -11.31 5.71 -0.38
N SER A 157 -11.99 5.93 -1.52
CA SER A 157 -11.40 6.70 -2.63
C SER A 157 -11.33 8.16 -2.20
N TRP A 158 -10.17 8.53 -1.68
CA TRP A 158 -9.88 9.93 -1.45
C TRP A 158 -9.85 10.65 -2.79
N VAL A 159 -10.39 11.86 -2.81
CA VAL A 159 -10.19 12.80 -3.90
C VAL A 159 -8.86 13.48 -3.62
N GLU A 160 -7.92 13.39 -4.55
CA GLU A 160 -6.65 14.11 -4.46
C GLU A 160 -6.94 15.61 -4.53
N TYR A 161 -6.33 16.38 -3.64
CA TYR A 161 -6.75 17.75 -3.35
C TYR A 161 -6.49 18.69 -4.52
N GLU A 162 -5.34 18.58 -5.19
CA GLU A 162 -4.93 19.52 -6.23
C GLU A 162 -5.61 19.22 -7.57
N THR A 163 -5.77 17.94 -7.90
CA THR A 163 -6.35 17.45 -9.16
C THR A 163 -7.86 17.26 -9.08
N LEU A 164 -8.41 17.11 -7.88
CA LEU A 164 -9.78 16.65 -7.61
C LEU A 164 -10.12 15.30 -8.27
N LEU A 165 -9.11 14.46 -8.52
CA LEU A 165 -9.28 13.11 -9.06
C LEU A 165 -9.30 12.07 -7.93
N ALA A 166 -10.25 11.14 -7.99
CA ALA A 166 -10.24 9.95 -7.16
C ALA A 166 -9.69 8.76 -7.97
N PRO A 167 -8.47 8.26 -7.72
CA PRO A 167 -7.79 7.31 -8.62
C PRO A 167 -8.58 6.02 -8.87
N PHE A 168 -9.25 5.48 -7.84
CA PHE A 168 -10.04 4.25 -7.97
C PHE A 168 -11.37 4.42 -8.73
N THR A 169 -11.74 5.66 -9.11
CA THR A 169 -12.84 5.87 -10.07
C THR A 169 -12.39 5.68 -11.52
N VAL A 170 -11.08 5.63 -11.76
CA VAL A 170 -10.43 5.44 -13.07
C VAL A 170 -9.72 4.10 -13.17
N LEU A 171 -9.12 3.63 -12.07
CA LEU A 171 -8.32 2.42 -11.99
C LEU A 171 -9.09 1.26 -11.37
N ASN A 172 -9.08 0.11 -12.05
CA ASN A 172 -9.46 -1.17 -11.47
C ASN A 172 -8.29 -1.66 -10.60
N ALA A 173 -8.44 -1.57 -9.28
CA ALA A 173 -7.41 -1.95 -8.34
C ALA A 173 -7.85 -3.06 -7.38
N VAL A 174 -6.92 -3.92 -7.00
CA VAL A 174 -7.18 -5.06 -6.09
C VAL A 174 -6.10 -5.20 -5.03
N ASP A 175 -6.47 -5.78 -3.89
CA ASP A 175 -5.52 -6.40 -2.95
C ASP A 175 -5.25 -7.83 -3.41
N TYR A 176 -3.99 -8.16 -3.69
CA TYR A 176 -3.54 -9.46 -4.18
C TYR A 176 -2.86 -10.30 -3.08
N GLY A 177 -3.12 -9.96 -1.81
CA GLY A 177 -2.61 -10.70 -0.65
C GLY A 177 -1.14 -10.37 -0.35
N ASP A 178 -0.41 -11.35 0.19
CA ASP A 178 0.99 -11.21 0.56
C ASP A 178 1.83 -12.32 -0.09
N ALA A 179 3.09 -12.01 -0.38
CA ALA A 179 4.06 -12.99 -0.82
C ALA A 179 4.32 -14.06 0.25
N GLY A 180 4.54 -15.29 -0.20
CA GLY A 180 4.91 -16.40 0.67
C GLY A 180 6.21 -16.09 1.42
N MET A 181 6.17 -16.14 2.75
CA MET A 181 7.33 -15.88 3.60
C MET A 181 7.92 -17.18 4.12
N ASN A 182 9.22 -17.40 3.86
CA ASN A 182 9.99 -18.42 4.55
C ASN A 182 10.68 -17.80 5.77
N ALA A 183 10.17 -18.11 6.95
CA ALA A 183 10.64 -17.54 8.22
C ALA A 183 12.11 -17.86 8.56
N TYR A 184 12.75 -18.78 7.84
CA TYR A 184 14.13 -19.21 8.07
C TYR A 184 15.06 -18.95 6.88
N ASN A 185 14.53 -18.44 5.76
CA ASN A 185 15.33 -18.22 4.55
C ASN A 185 14.76 -17.06 3.73
N GLN A 186 15.42 -15.90 3.82
CA GLN A 186 15.04 -14.71 3.08
C GLN A 186 15.10 -14.90 1.56
N SER A 187 16.07 -15.64 1.03
CA SER A 187 16.19 -15.87 -0.42
C SER A 187 14.96 -16.57 -0.99
N HIS A 188 14.37 -17.53 -0.27
CA HIS A 188 13.11 -18.15 -0.69
C HIS A 188 11.93 -17.15 -0.67
N THR A 189 11.89 -16.23 0.31
CA THR A 189 10.88 -15.17 0.33
C THR A 189 11.04 -14.22 -0.87
N LEU A 190 12.28 -13.87 -1.24
CA LEU A 190 12.57 -13.03 -2.41
C LEU A 190 12.13 -13.70 -3.73
N GLU A 191 12.25 -15.02 -3.84
CA GLU A 191 11.75 -15.78 -4.99
C GLU A 191 10.21 -15.71 -5.11
N GLU A 192 9.49 -15.79 -3.99
CA GLU A 192 8.02 -15.65 -3.98
C GLU A 192 7.58 -14.22 -4.35
N ILE A 193 8.30 -13.20 -3.86
CA ILE A 193 8.09 -11.79 -4.24
C ILE A 193 8.29 -11.62 -5.75
N ARG A 194 9.35 -12.19 -6.32
CA ARG A 194 9.60 -12.19 -7.77
C ARG A 194 8.46 -12.85 -8.53
N ARG A 195 7.98 -14.01 -8.07
CA ARG A 195 6.87 -14.73 -8.71
C ARG A 195 5.60 -13.90 -8.75
N MET A 196 5.17 -13.34 -7.62
CA MET A 196 3.94 -12.54 -7.56
C MET A 196 4.05 -11.24 -8.35
N THR A 197 5.22 -10.59 -8.33
CA THR A 197 5.47 -9.41 -9.18
C THR A 197 5.32 -9.75 -10.66
N ARG A 198 5.91 -10.88 -11.10
CA ARG A 198 5.82 -11.37 -12.47
C ARG A 198 4.38 -11.75 -12.85
N GLU A 199 3.62 -12.39 -11.96
CA GLU A 199 2.21 -12.75 -12.20
C GLU A 199 1.36 -11.52 -12.54
N ILE A 200 1.53 -10.43 -11.77
CA ILE A 200 0.82 -9.17 -11.98
C ILE A 200 1.29 -8.49 -13.28
N ALA A 201 2.60 -8.32 -13.45
CA ALA A 201 3.15 -7.64 -14.62
C ALA A 201 2.85 -8.37 -15.94
N ALA A 202 2.83 -9.71 -15.94
CA ALA A 202 2.59 -10.51 -17.13
C ALA A 202 1.16 -10.38 -17.70
N VAL A 203 0.19 -9.92 -16.90
CA VAL A 203 -1.18 -9.64 -17.37
C VAL A 203 -1.38 -8.18 -17.76
N GLY A 204 -0.32 -7.35 -17.72
CA GLY A 204 -0.37 -5.93 -18.04
C GLY A 204 -0.80 -5.02 -16.89
N ALA A 205 -0.99 -5.57 -15.68
CA ALA A 205 -1.27 -4.80 -14.47
C ALA A 205 0.03 -4.29 -13.83
N ILE A 206 -0.06 -3.20 -13.07
CA ILE A 206 1.08 -2.61 -12.36
C ILE A 206 1.13 -3.17 -10.93
N PRO A 207 2.21 -3.87 -10.53
CA PRO A 207 2.39 -4.31 -9.16
C PRO A 207 2.76 -3.14 -8.25
N PHE A 208 1.99 -2.99 -7.17
CA PHE A 208 2.30 -2.10 -6.05
C PHE A 208 2.67 -2.97 -4.85
N ILE A 209 3.92 -2.91 -4.43
CA ILE A 209 4.46 -3.78 -3.40
C ILE A 209 4.60 -2.98 -2.11
N VAL A 210 4.08 -3.49 -1.01
CA VAL A 210 4.17 -2.83 0.30
C VAL A 210 4.99 -3.67 1.26
N GLY A 211 5.93 -3.01 1.94
CA GLY A 211 6.59 -3.52 3.13
C GLY A 211 7.89 -4.25 2.85
N GLY A 212 8.45 -4.76 3.95
CA GLY A 212 9.79 -5.35 3.96
C GLY A 212 10.88 -4.32 4.24
N ASP A 213 12.09 -4.85 4.41
CA ASP A 213 13.32 -4.06 4.29
C ASP A 213 13.63 -3.79 2.80
N HIS A 214 14.65 -2.97 2.53
CA HIS A 214 15.04 -2.64 1.15
C HIS A 214 15.65 -3.82 0.38
N SER A 215 15.58 -5.05 0.89
CA SER A 215 15.96 -6.23 0.11
C SER A 215 14.91 -6.63 -0.93
N VAL A 216 13.67 -6.14 -0.79
CA VAL A 216 12.51 -6.45 -1.65
C VAL A 216 12.76 -6.25 -3.16
N PRO A 217 13.45 -5.18 -3.63
CA PRO A 217 13.91 -5.03 -5.01
C PRO A 217 14.62 -6.24 -5.62
N ASN A 218 15.30 -7.06 -4.80
CA ASN A 218 15.93 -8.28 -5.30
C ASN A 218 14.91 -9.25 -5.90
N GLY A 219 13.68 -9.26 -5.39
CA GLY A 219 12.56 -10.00 -5.96
C GLY A 219 11.77 -9.20 -6.99
N THR A 220 11.29 -8.01 -6.61
CA THR A 220 10.34 -7.23 -7.40
C THR A 220 10.92 -6.75 -8.72
N TYR A 221 12.09 -6.12 -8.74
CA TYR A 221 12.69 -5.65 -9.98
C TYR A 221 13.04 -6.80 -10.94
N ARG A 222 13.48 -7.95 -10.41
CA ARG A 222 13.67 -9.17 -11.22
C ARG A 222 12.37 -9.67 -11.82
N GLY A 223 11.25 -9.59 -11.09
CA GLY A 223 9.92 -9.95 -11.59
C GLY A 223 9.46 -9.04 -12.73
N ILE A 224 9.79 -7.75 -12.66
CA ILE A 224 9.57 -6.78 -13.75
C ILE A 224 10.45 -7.11 -14.96
N VAL A 225 11.76 -7.31 -14.75
CA VAL A 225 12.71 -7.65 -15.82
C VAL A 225 12.38 -8.98 -16.50
N ASP A 226 11.78 -9.95 -15.79
CA ASP A 226 11.30 -11.21 -16.38
C ASP A 226 10.21 -11.01 -17.45
N VAL A 227 9.49 -9.88 -17.41
CA VAL A 227 8.40 -9.55 -18.33
C VAL A 227 8.87 -8.56 -19.40
N TYR A 228 9.53 -7.47 -18.99
CA TYR A 228 9.89 -6.37 -19.88
C TYR A 228 11.29 -6.50 -20.49
N GLY A 229 12.12 -7.41 -20.00
CA GLY A 229 13.48 -7.63 -20.46
C GLY A 229 14.51 -6.74 -19.77
N ARG A 230 15.78 -7.17 -19.84
CA ARG A 230 16.94 -6.49 -19.26
C ARG A 230 17.19 -5.16 -19.95
N ASN A 231 17.64 -4.16 -19.20
CA ASN A 231 17.98 -2.81 -19.69
C ASN A 231 16.84 -2.05 -20.40
N ASN A 232 15.60 -2.56 -20.35
CA ASN A 232 14.43 -1.90 -20.94
C ASN A 232 13.64 -1.06 -19.93
N VAL A 233 13.96 -1.18 -18.63
CA VAL A 233 13.25 -0.52 -17.55
C VAL A 233 14.24 0.24 -16.69
N ALA A 234 14.08 1.55 -16.56
CA ALA A 234 14.90 2.36 -15.67
C ALA A 234 14.62 2.02 -14.20
N PHE A 235 15.64 2.12 -13.36
CA PHE A 235 15.48 1.94 -11.92
C PHE A 235 15.53 3.32 -11.25
N VAL A 236 14.42 3.76 -10.67
CA VAL A 236 14.34 5.02 -9.93
C VAL A 236 14.18 4.74 -8.45
N HIS A 237 15.19 5.13 -7.68
CA HIS A 237 15.37 4.85 -6.27
C HIS A 237 15.23 6.14 -5.47
N PHE A 238 14.20 6.22 -4.63
CA PHE A 238 14.03 7.29 -3.66
C PHE A 238 14.55 6.78 -2.32
N ASP A 239 15.64 7.37 -1.83
CA ASP A 239 16.32 6.93 -0.61
C ASP A 239 17.34 7.98 -0.13
N VAL A 240 17.60 8.03 1.17
CA VAL A 240 18.72 8.81 1.74
C VAL A 240 20.05 8.06 1.76
N HIS A 241 20.02 6.76 1.45
CA HIS A 241 21.13 5.83 1.35
C HIS A 241 21.45 5.46 -0.10
N LEU A 242 22.67 4.96 -0.32
CA LEU A 242 23.13 4.57 -1.65
C LEU A 242 22.67 3.16 -2.01
N ASP A 243 22.63 2.24 -1.05
CA ASP A 243 22.28 0.83 -1.28
C ASP A 243 23.07 0.14 -2.41
N ARG A 244 24.30 0.63 -2.59
CA ARG A 244 25.32 0.15 -3.53
C ARG A 244 26.42 -0.70 -2.87
N GLY A 245 26.16 -1.22 -1.68
CA GLY A 245 27.11 -2.08 -1.00
C GLY A 245 27.31 -3.43 -1.68
N GLN A 246 28.43 -4.05 -1.38
CA GLN A 246 28.76 -5.43 -1.76
C GLN A 246 28.22 -6.42 -0.72
N GLY A 247 28.28 -7.73 -1.01
CA GLY A 247 27.83 -8.77 -0.08
C GLY A 247 28.51 -8.69 1.30
N LYS A 248 27.73 -8.66 2.39
CA LYS A 248 28.19 -8.54 3.78
C LYS A 248 27.75 -9.75 4.62
N PHE A 249 28.60 -10.17 5.56
CA PHE A 249 28.31 -11.24 6.51
C PHE A 249 27.83 -12.58 5.88
N GLY A 250 28.21 -12.84 4.63
CA GLY A 250 27.79 -14.03 3.88
C GLY A 250 26.43 -13.90 3.17
N ALA A 251 25.76 -12.75 3.26
CA ALA A 251 24.56 -12.41 2.50
C ALA A 251 24.93 -11.51 1.32
N TYR A 252 24.57 -11.93 0.09
CA TYR A 252 24.81 -11.16 -1.13
C TYR A 252 23.60 -10.30 -1.53
N TYR A 253 22.39 -10.79 -1.25
CA TYR A 253 21.13 -10.09 -1.51
C TYR A 253 20.57 -9.60 -0.17
N HIS A 254 20.83 -8.34 0.15
CA HIS A 254 20.28 -7.67 1.35
C HIS A 254 19.83 -6.25 0.98
N SER A 255 19.33 -5.49 1.95
CA SER A 255 18.88 -4.10 1.73
C SER A 255 19.98 -3.23 1.14
N GLY A 256 21.12 -3.10 1.82
CA GLY A 256 22.21 -2.27 1.28
C GLY A 256 22.98 -2.80 0.04
N SER A 257 22.51 -3.80 -0.71
CA SER A 257 23.24 -4.36 -1.88
C SER A 257 22.39 -4.60 -3.13
N PHE A 258 21.06 -4.51 -3.05
CA PHE A 258 20.19 -4.98 -4.14
C PHE A 258 20.50 -4.30 -5.47
N MET A 259 20.88 -3.02 -5.42
CA MET A 259 21.09 -2.22 -6.61
C MET A 259 22.41 -2.59 -7.28
N THR A 260 23.47 -2.82 -6.49
CA THR A 260 24.74 -3.36 -6.99
C THR A 260 24.51 -4.68 -7.70
N MET A 261 23.75 -5.58 -7.07
CA MET A 261 23.41 -6.87 -7.69
C MET A 261 22.63 -6.68 -9.00
N ALA A 262 21.71 -5.72 -9.08
CA ALA A 262 20.94 -5.46 -10.29
C ALA A 262 21.82 -4.98 -11.47
N VAL A 263 22.82 -4.13 -11.19
CA VAL A 263 23.75 -3.63 -12.22
C VAL A 263 24.76 -4.71 -12.62
N GLU A 264 25.39 -5.36 -11.64
CA GLU A 264 26.40 -6.40 -11.91
C GLU A 264 25.82 -7.62 -12.64
N GLU A 265 24.58 -7.99 -12.34
CA GLU A 265 23.88 -9.05 -13.07
C GLU A 265 23.40 -8.61 -14.46
N GLY A 266 23.52 -7.34 -14.84
CA GLY A 266 23.05 -6.80 -16.11
C GLY A 266 21.53 -6.84 -16.25
N LEU A 267 20.81 -6.56 -15.16
CA LEU A 267 19.35 -6.35 -15.18
C LEU A 267 19.02 -4.93 -15.64
N VAL A 268 19.84 -3.98 -15.20
CA VAL A 268 19.80 -2.56 -15.55
C VAL A 268 21.21 -2.08 -15.86
N ASP A 269 21.34 -1.20 -16.84
CA ASP A 269 22.58 -0.45 -17.07
C ASP A 269 22.70 0.64 -16.00
N GLY A 270 23.89 0.85 -15.44
CA GLY A 270 24.10 1.87 -14.41
C GLY A 270 23.67 3.26 -14.84
N SER A 271 23.79 3.59 -16.13
CA SER A 271 23.34 4.87 -16.69
C SER A 271 21.82 5.08 -16.65
N ASN A 272 21.05 4.00 -16.46
CA ASN A 272 19.59 4.01 -16.31
C ASN A 272 19.14 3.88 -14.83
N VAL A 273 20.06 4.09 -13.89
CA VAL A 273 19.79 4.12 -12.45
C VAL A 273 19.78 5.56 -11.97
N ILE A 274 18.63 5.97 -11.41
CA ILE A 274 18.43 7.28 -10.78
C ILE A 274 18.31 7.07 -9.27
N GLN A 275 19.11 7.80 -8.49
CA GLN A 275 19.03 7.82 -7.04
C GLN A 275 18.71 9.24 -6.57
N TYR A 276 17.58 9.39 -5.88
CA TYR A 276 17.07 10.66 -5.40
C TYR A 276 17.11 10.70 -3.88
N GLY A 277 17.64 11.78 -3.30
CA GLY A 277 17.48 12.09 -1.87
C GLY A 277 18.71 11.79 -1.01
N MET A 278 19.82 11.36 -1.62
CA MET A 278 21.04 10.99 -0.90
C MET A 278 21.46 12.02 0.15
N SER A 279 21.62 11.57 1.40
CA SER A 279 22.01 12.46 2.50
C SER A 279 22.92 11.84 3.56
N THR A 280 23.11 10.52 3.54
CA THR A 280 23.79 9.80 4.62
C THR A 280 25.30 9.61 4.38
N PRO A 281 26.11 9.47 5.46
CA PRO A 281 27.53 9.15 5.33
C PRO A 281 27.73 7.77 4.71
N VAL A 282 28.69 7.67 3.78
CA VAL A 282 29.09 6.39 3.19
C VAL A 282 30.22 5.71 3.96
N PHE A 283 30.29 4.38 3.89
CA PHE A 283 31.30 3.56 4.55
C PHE A 283 32.59 3.38 3.72
N GLY A 284 32.94 4.39 2.91
CA GLY A 284 34.13 4.40 2.04
C GLY A 284 33.87 5.09 0.70
N GLU A 285 34.93 5.50 0.01
CA GLU A 285 34.84 6.16 -1.32
C GLU A 285 34.55 5.16 -2.46
N GLY A 286 34.82 3.86 -2.26
CA GLY A 286 34.74 2.85 -3.32
C GLY A 286 33.34 2.63 -3.90
N ASP A 287 32.29 2.72 -3.09
CA ASP A 287 30.91 2.56 -3.57
C ASP A 287 30.51 3.73 -4.49
N TRP A 288 31.03 4.94 -4.22
CA TRP A 288 30.81 6.12 -5.06
C TRP A 288 31.53 6.04 -6.40
N ASP A 289 32.82 5.66 -6.36
CA ASP A 289 33.62 5.51 -7.57
C ASP A 289 32.99 4.48 -8.51
N GLN A 290 32.39 3.41 -7.96
CA GLN A 290 31.66 2.42 -8.74
C GLN A 290 30.42 3.03 -9.43
N VAL A 291 29.56 3.74 -8.69
CA VAL A 291 28.37 4.38 -9.27
C VAL A 291 28.73 5.35 -10.40
N LEU A 292 29.76 6.17 -10.20
CA LEU A 292 30.24 7.11 -11.21
C LEU A 292 30.81 6.40 -12.44
N ALA A 293 31.57 5.32 -12.23
CA ALA A 293 32.14 4.52 -13.33
C ALA A 293 31.07 3.81 -14.17
N GLU A 294 29.93 3.47 -13.56
CA GLU A 294 28.78 2.84 -14.21
C GLU A 294 27.83 3.86 -14.86
N GLY A 295 28.05 5.16 -14.64
CA GLY A 295 27.23 6.24 -15.18
C GLY A 295 25.95 6.53 -14.38
N GLY A 296 25.84 6.01 -13.15
CA GLY A 296 24.69 6.22 -12.27
C GLY A 296 24.47 7.70 -11.94
N LYS A 297 23.20 8.07 -11.75
CA LYS A 297 22.77 9.44 -11.49
C LYS A 297 22.34 9.57 -10.05
N VAL A 298 23.02 10.42 -9.29
CA VAL A 298 22.72 10.64 -7.88
C VAL A 298 22.40 12.10 -7.64
N TYR A 299 21.22 12.34 -7.06
CA TYR A 299 20.69 13.64 -6.73
C TYR A 299 20.72 13.80 -5.22
N HIS A 300 21.62 14.65 -4.73
CA HIS A 300 21.84 14.80 -3.30
C HIS A 300 20.84 15.76 -2.66
N ILE A 301 20.43 15.49 -1.42
CA ILE A 301 19.44 16.32 -0.72
C ILE A 301 19.86 17.80 -0.60
N HIS A 302 21.17 18.07 -0.50
CA HIS A 302 21.68 19.44 -0.39
C HIS A 302 21.59 20.20 -1.71
N GLU A 303 21.65 19.50 -2.85
CA GLU A 303 21.43 20.07 -4.18
C GLU A 303 19.95 20.27 -4.43
N ILE A 304 19.12 19.28 -4.08
CA ILE A 304 17.66 19.36 -4.14
C ILE A 304 17.14 20.57 -3.34
N ARG A 305 17.66 20.79 -2.12
CA ARG A 305 17.29 21.94 -1.29
C ARG A 305 17.79 23.28 -1.85
N ARG A 306 18.90 23.29 -2.59
CA ARG A 306 19.49 24.50 -3.17
C ARG A 306 18.76 24.91 -4.46
N ASP A 307 18.52 23.94 -5.33
CA ASP A 307 18.00 24.14 -6.69
C ASP A 307 16.46 24.04 -6.74
N GLY A 308 15.86 23.28 -5.82
CA GLY A 308 14.45 22.97 -5.79
C GLY A 308 14.15 21.57 -6.32
N VAL A 309 13.02 21.01 -5.86
CA VAL A 309 12.56 19.68 -6.29
C VAL A 309 12.20 19.67 -7.77
N GLU A 310 11.60 20.75 -8.27
CA GLU A 310 11.18 20.90 -9.67
C GLU A 310 12.39 20.82 -10.62
N GLU A 311 13.44 21.60 -10.37
CA GLU A 311 14.67 21.57 -11.17
C GLU A 311 15.37 20.19 -11.10
N THR A 312 15.24 19.49 -9.98
CA THR A 312 15.77 18.13 -9.85
C THR A 312 15.02 17.16 -10.76
N PHE A 313 13.69 17.24 -10.81
CA PHE A 313 12.89 16.39 -11.69
C PHE A 313 13.08 16.73 -13.16
N ASP A 314 13.31 18.00 -13.53
CA ASP A 314 13.72 18.37 -14.90
C ASP A 314 14.98 17.61 -15.35
N LYS A 315 15.98 17.53 -14.47
CA LYS A 315 17.22 16.76 -14.72
C LYS A 315 16.94 15.25 -14.81
N ILE A 316 16.09 14.71 -13.93
CA ILE A 316 15.66 13.31 -13.98
C ILE A 316 14.92 12.99 -15.29
N TYR A 317 14.04 13.88 -15.76
CA TYR A 317 13.34 13.69 -17.04
C TYR A 317 14.30 13.67 -18.23
N GLU A 318 15.31 14.55 -18.23
CA GLU A 318 16.37 14.57 -19.26
C GLU A 318 17.22 13.30 -19.21
N ASP A 319 17.64 12.84 -18.02
CA ASP A 319 18.39 11.59 -17.86
C ASP A 319 17.57 10.37 -18.33
N LEU A 320 16.25 10.41 -18.16
CA LEU A 320 15.33 9.35 -18.58
C LEU A 320 14.72 9.57 -19.97
N LYS A 321 15.16 10.54 -20.78
CA LYS A 321 14.46 10.92 -22.02
C LYS A 321 14.30 9.78 -23.04
N ASP A 322 15.26 8.85 -23.08
CA ASP A 322 15.31 7.74 -24.02
C ASP A 322 14.66 6.45 -23.46
N ILE A 323 14.13 6.51 -22.22
CA ILE A 323 13.48 5.38 -21.54
C ILE A 323 12.15 5.80 -20.92
N ASP A 324 11.08 5.14 -21.37
CA ASP A 324 9.73 5.44 -20.89
C ASP A 324 9.27 4.53 -19.75
N LEU A 325 9.75 3.28 -19.73
CA LEU A 325 9.39 2.30 -18.70
C LEU A 325 10.22 2.53 -17.45
N VAL A 326 9.56 2.76 -16.33
CA VAL A 326 10.21 3.04 -15.04
C VAL A 326 9.71 2.08 -13.98
N TYR A 327 10.66 1.47 -13.28
CA TYR A 327 10.44 0.85 -11.99
C TYR A 327 10.82 1.84 -10.88
N VAL A 328 9.95 1.98 -9.87
CA VAL A 328 10.21 2.83 -8.71
C VAL A 328 10.42 1.96 -7.48
N SER A 329 11.51 2.19 -6.77
CA SER A 329 11.69 1.69 -5.42
C SER A 329 11.71 2.88 -4.46
N PHE A 330 10.73 2.93 -3.56
CA PHE A 330 10.53 4.06 -2.66
C PHE A 330 10.82 3.64 -1.22
N ASP A 331 11.98 4.04 -0.71
CA ASP A 331 12.28 3.97 0.71
C ASP A 331 11.56 5.10 1.45
N ILE A 332 10.81 4.76 2.51
CA ILE A 332 10.13 5.77 3.31
C ILE A 332 11.09 6.70 4.06
N ASP A 333 12.34 6.30 4.28
CA ASP A 333 13.38 7.11 4.89
C ASP A 333 13.93 8.21 3.97
N THR A 334 13.51 8.24 2.70
CA THR A 334 13.61 9.41 1.80
C THR A 334 13.10 10.67 2.49
N PHE A 335 12.02 10.52 3.27
CA PHE A 335 11.45 11.63 4.02
C PHE A 335 12.26 11.90 5.28
N ASP A 336 12.31 13.17 5.67
CA ASP A 336 12.94 13.57 6.92
C ASP A 336 12.36 12.78 8.10
N MET A 337 13.21 12.39 9.06
CA MET A 337 12.78 11.60 10.23
C MET A 337 11.65 12.24 11.02
N SER A 338 11.48 13.57 10.93
CA SER A 338 10.36 14.29 11.53
C SER A 338 9.01 13.91 10.91
N TYR A 339 8.99 13.49 9.65
CA TYR A 339 7.84 12.98 8.91
C TYR A 339 7.72 11.45 8.95
N ALA A 340 8.85 10.73 8.85
CA ALA A 340 8.91 9.27 8.82
C ALA A 340 9.73 8.68 9.99
N PRO A 341 9.28 8.81 11.25
CA PRO A 341 10.00 8.22 12.39
C PRO A 341 9.95 6.68 12.41
N GLY A 342 9.00 6.07 11.71
CA GLY A 342 8.76 4.64 11.65
C GLY A 342 9.63 3.93 10.61
N THR A 343 10.95 4.10 10.66
CA THR A 343 11.92 3.40 9.80
C THR A 343 13.19 3.08 10.60
N GLY A 344 13.87 1.99 10.25
CA GLY A 344 15.08 1.54 10.95
C GLY A 344 16.29 2.43 10.75
N SER A 345 16.39 3.10 9.60
CA SER A 345 17.56 3.90 9.18
C SER A 345 17.22 5.37 8.98
N SER A 346 16.28 5.92 9.76
CA SER A 346 15.81 7.30 9.59
C SER A 346 16.95 8.34 9.58
N SER A 347 16.83 9.35 8.70
CA SER A 347 17.79 10.46 8.59
C SER A 347 17.14 11.79 8.98
N PRO A 348 17.83 12.67 9.76
CA PRO A 348 17.37 14.03 10.04
C PRO A 348 17.55 15.00 8.86
N ILE A 349 17.91 14.49 7.68
CA ILE A 349 18.14 15.28 6.47
C ILE A 349 17.45 14.57 5.30
N GLY A 350 16.11 14.67 5.24
CA GLY A 350 15.33 14.08 4.16
C GLY A 350 14.52 15.10 3.36
N SER A 351 13.70 14.58 2.45
CA SER A 351 12.71 15.33 1.68
C SER A 351 11.48 15.65 2.51
N HIS A 352 10.75 16.69 2.08
CA HIS A 352 9.49 17.07 2.68
C HIS A 352 8.31 16.62 1.80
N PRO A 353 7.21 16.11 2.37
CA PRO A 353 6.05 15.65 1.60
C PRO A 353 5.41 16.73 0.73
N GLU A 354 5.35 17.97 1.22
CA GLU A 354 4.77 19.11 0.50
C GLU A 354 5.48 19.41 -0.83
N ASP A 355 6.78 19.18 -0.89
CA ASP A 355 7.59 19.41 -2.10
C ASP A 355 7.56 18.17 -3.01
N LEU A 356 7.69 16.97 -2.42
CA LEU A 356 7.86 15.75 -3.21
C LEU A 356 6.55 15.20 -3.78
N PHE A 357 5.42 15.32 -3.09
CA PHE A 357 4.15 14.72 -3.52
C PHE A 357 3.64 15.19 -4.89
N PRO A 358 3.63 16.49 -5.23
CA PRO A 358 3.26 16.94 -6.57
C PRO A 358 4.16 16.31 -7.65
N MET A 359 5.46 16.24 -7.39
CA MET A 359 6.43 15.69 -8.33
C MET A 359 6.28 14.18 -8.52
N LEU A 360 5.99 13.40 -7.46
CA LEU A 360 5.71 11.96 -7.61
C LEU A 360 4.48 11.71 -8.48
N ARG A 361 3.44 12.53 -8.30
CA ARG A 361 2.19 12.44 -9.08
C ARG A 361 2.44 12.80 -10.54
N GLU A 362 3.13 13.91 -10.80
CA GLU A 362 3.51 14.35 -12.14
C GLU A 362 4.41 13.31 -12.83
N PHE A 363 5.38 12.76 -12.11
CA PHE A 363 6.29 11.73 -12.60
C PHE A 363 5.54 10.47 -13.06
N ALA A 364 4.59 10.01 -12.24
CA ALA A 364 3.72 8.88 -12.57
C ALA A 364 2.70 9.18 -13.68
N ALA A 365 2.36 10.46 -13.90
CA ALA A 365 1.54 10.90 -15.03
C ALA A 365 2.35 11.04 -16.33
N THR A 366 3.66 11.30 -16.22
CA THR A 366 4.58 11.48 -17.35
C THR A 366 5.14 10.15 -17.84
N LYS A 367 5.85 9.42 -16.97
CA LYS A 367 6.53 8.15 -17.30
C LYS A 367 5.59 6.97 -17.23
N THR A 368 5.96 5.84 -17.84
CA THR A 368 5.18 4.60 -17.75
C THR A 368 5.67 3.77 -16.59
N ILE A 369 4.96 3.85 -15.46
CA ILE A 369 5.29 3.09 -14.25
C ILE A 369 4.93 1.62 -14.47
N VAL A 370 5.94 0.74 -14.45
CA VAL A 370 5.75 -0.71 -14.62
C VAL A 370 5.75 -1.48 -13.31
N GLY A 371 6.09 -0.83 -12.20
CA GLY A 371 6.01 -1.38 -10.84
C GLY A 371 6.53 -0.38 -9.81
N VAL A 372 6.00 -0.46 -8.59
CA VAL A 372 6.44 0.38 -7.46
C VAL A 372 6.54 -0.47 -6.19
N ASP A 373 7.67 -0.40 -5.47
CA ASP A 373 7.74 -0.88 -4.08
C ASP A 373 7.82 0.28 -3.07
N PHE A 374 7.24 0.05 -1.89
CA PHE A 374 7.28 0.96 -0.74
C PHE A 374 7.84 0.19 0.46
N VAL A 375 9.08 0.49 0.83
CA VAL A 375 9.88 -0.32 1.76
C VAL A 375 10.29 0.47 3.00
N GLU A 376 10.98 -0.20 3.92
CA GLU A 376 11.57 0.33 5.16
C GLU A 376 10.61 0.92 6.20
N PHE A 377 9.30 0.86 5.95
CA PHE A 377 8.33 1.13 6.99
C PHE A 377 8.43 0.08 8.11
N ASN A 378 8.68 0.54 9.33
CA ASN A 378 8.74 -0.26 10.53
C ASN A 378 7.68 0.21 11.54
N PRO A 379 6.57 -0.54 11.69
CA PRO A 379 5.50 -0.21 12.63
C PRO A 379 5.93 -0.08 14.10
N PHE A 380 7.04 -0.71 14.49
CA PHE A 380 7.52 -0.67 15.88
C PHE A 380 8.20 0.65 16.25
N TYR A 381 8.65 1.41 15.25
CA TYR A 381 9.20 2.75 15.45
C TYR A 381 8.18 3.85 15.15
N ASP A 382 7.06 3.51 14.52
CA ASP A 382 6.00 4.47 14.27
C ASP A 382 5.29 4.87 15.57
N ASN A 383 4.74 6.08 15.58
CA ASN A 383 4.05 6.59 16.77
C ASN A 383 2.61 6.04 16.87
N LYS A 384 1.96 6.25 18.02
CA LYS A 384 0.56 5.80 18.24
C LYS A 384 -0.45 6.37 17.24
N GLY A 385 -0.09 7.46 16.57
CA GLY A 385 -0.88 8.09 15.52
C GLY A 385 -0.68 7.50 14.13
N GLN A 386 0.18 6.47 13.98
CA GLN A 386 0.53 5.84 12.69
C GLN A 386 1.02 6.87 11.66
N GLN A 387 1.87 7.80 12.09
CA GLN A 387 2.30 8.92 11.27
C GLN A 387 3.01 8.43 9.99
N THR A 388 3.94 7.49 10.14
CA THR A 388 4.71 6.96 9.01
C THR A 388 3.83 6.08 8.14
N ALA A 389 2.94 5.27 8.73
CA ALA A 389 1.98 4.47 7.98
C ALA A 389 1.07 5.33 7.08
N ARG A 390 0.59 6.47 7.61
CA ARG A 390 -0.18 7.45 6.84
C ARG A 390 0.65 8.07 5.72
N LEU A 391 1.92 8.37 5.97
CA LEU A 391 2.82 8.91 4.97
C LEU A 391 3.06 7.92 3.82
N VAL A 392 3.30 6.63 4.12
CA VAL A 392 3.37 5.56 3.12
C VAL A 392 2.10 5.53 2.29
N ARG A 393 0.93 5.47 2.93
CA ARG A 393 -0.37 5.42 2.24
C ARG A 393 -0.61 6.65 1.35
N ARG A 394 -0.16 7.84 1.79
CA ARG A 394 -0.24 9.08 0.99
C ARG A 394 0.74 9.09 -0.18
N THR A 395 1.93 8.53 -0.01
CA THR A 395 2.92 8.36 -1.09
C THR A 395 2.36 7.41 -2.16
N MET A 396 1.84 6.25 -1.76
CA MET A 396 1.12 5.33 -2.67
C MET A 396 0.00 6.05 -3.43
N PHE A 397 -0.77 6.88 -2.72
CA PHE A 397 -1.88 7.62 -3.31
C PHE A 397 -1.44 8.63 -4.38
N GLN A 398 -0.25 9.25 -4.27
CA GLN A 398 0.27 10.14 -5.32
C GLN A 398 0.62 9.36 -6.60
N PHE A 399 1.31 8.22 -6.48
CA PHE A 399 1.58 7.35 -7.64
C PHE A 399 0.29 6.85 -8.29
N LEU A 400 -0.67 6.37 -7.50
CA LEU A 400 -1.99 5.94 -8.00
C LEU A 400 -2.71 7.08 -8.73
N THR A 401 -2.64 8.31 -8.21
CA THR A 401 -3.26 9.48 -8.83
C THR A 401 -2.59 9.82 -10.16
N GLY A 402 -1.25 9.83 -10.23
CA GLY A 402 -0.53 10.09 -11.48
C GLY A 402 -0.83 9.05 -12.57
N ILE A 403 -0.87 7.77 -12.21
CA ILE A 403 -1.26 6.69 -13.12
C ILE A 403 -2.71 6.89 -13.61
N ALA A 404 -3.62 7.25 -12.70
CA ALA A 404 -5.01 7.55 -13.05
C ALA A 404 -5.13 8.78 -13.97
N MET A 405 -4.35 9.83 -13.73
CA MET A 405 -4.28 11.01 -14.59
C MET A 405 -3.84 10.65 -16.01
N LYS A 406 -2.76 9.86 -16.14
CA LYS A 406 -2.28 9.36 -17.44
C LYS A 406 -3.35 8.54 -18.17
N LYS A 407 -4.02 7.61 -17.47
CA LYS A 407 -5.12 6.82 -18.04
C LYS A 407 -6.31 7.68 -18.46
N ALA A 408 -6.59 8.75 -17.72
CA ALA A 408 -7.65 9.71 -18.03
C ALA A 408 -7.28 10.75 -19.10
N GLY A 409 -6.02 10.76 -19.58
CA GLY A 409 -5.54 11.75 -20.56
C GLY A 409 -5.43 13.17 -19.99
N MET A 410 -5.16 13.31 -18.69
CA MET A 410 -4.91 14.60 -18.04
C MET A 410 -3.45 15.01 -18.23
N GLU A 411 -3.19 16.32 -18.30
CA GLU A 411 -1.83 16.85 -18.31
C GLU A 411 -1.07 16.46 -17.03
N PRO A 412 0.23 16.12 -17.08
CA PRO A 412 0.97 15.67 -15.91
C PRO A 412 1.04 16.69 -14.76
N ASP A 413 1.13 17.98 -15.10
CA ASP A 413 1.20 19.11 -14.17
C ASP A 413 -0.18 19.67 -13.78
N PHE A 414 -1.26 18.92 -14.09
CA PHE A 414 -2.62 19.42 -13.93
C PHE A 414 -2.95 19.76 -12.46
N VAL A 415 -3.37 21.02 -12.27
CA VAL A 415 -4.03 21.48 -11.05
C VAL A 415 -5.44 21.94 -11.40
N HIS A 416 -6.43 21.45 -10.67
CA HIS A 416 -7.83 21.76 -10.92
C HIS A 416 -8.07 23.28 -10.77
N PRO A 417 -8.80 23.93 -11.70
CA PRO A 417 -9.03 25.38 -11.67
C PRO A 417 -9.53 25.92 -10.32
N ARG A 418 -10.47 25.21 -9.68
CA ARG A 418 -11.00 25.53 -8.33
C ARG A 418 -9.94 25.63 -7.23
N ILE A 419 -8.79 24.97 -7.40
CA ILE A 419 -7.71 24.89 -6.41
C ILE A 419 -6.56 25.81 -6.80
N SER A 420 -6.28 25.91 -8.10
CA SER A 420 -5.18 26.71 -8.67
C SER A 420 -5.22 28.22 -8.38
N GLY A 421 -6.31 28.72 -7.78
CA GLY A 421 -6.49 30.16 -7.51
C GLY A 421 -6.64 31.02 -8.78
N LYS A 422 -6.71 30.42 -9.97
CA LYS A 422 -7.07 31.11 -11.22
C LYS A 422 -8.57 31.46 -11.14
N PRO A 423 -8.96 32.75 -11.24
CA PRO A 423 -10.34 33.22 -11.04
C PRO A 423 -11.38 32.55 -11.92
#